data_AF-A0A2E3QNZ4-F1
#
_entry.id   AF-A0A2E3QNZ4-F1
#
_cell.length_a   1.000
_cell.length_b   1.000
_cell.length_c   1.000
_cell.angle_alpha   90.00
_cell.angle_beta   90.00
_cell.angle_gamma   90.00
#
_symmetry.space_group_name_H-M   'P 1'
#
loop_
_entity.id
_entity.type
_entity.pdbx_description
1 polymer ?
#
loop_
_entity_poly.entity_id
_entity_poly.type
_entity_poly.pdbx_seq_one_letter_code
_entity_poly.pdbx_strand_id
1 'polypeptide(L)'
;MKNLHLIFFISFFGFFTLSANEIIKDSEGNFFLMKSDGTFLKLPKPKPGNTYVIKKRIINKIKEKDSIFQRTKKKARKRTNQGFR
;
A
#
# COMPACT_ATOMS: atom_id res chain seq x y z
N MET A 1 -14.53 33.42 8.56
CA MET A 1 -14.49 31.93 8.53
C MET A 1 -13.45 31.33 7.55
N LYS A 2 -12.37 32.04 7.16
CA LYS A 2 -11.40 31.50 6.18
C LYS A 2 -10.44 30.45 6.78
N ASN A 3 -10.26 30.46 8.10
CA ASN A 3 -9.29 29.57 8.79
C ASN A 3 -9.91 28.25 9.26
N LEU A 4 -11.24 28.11 9.20
CA LEU A 4 -11.94 26.90 9.67
C LEU A 4 -11.65 25.70 8.75
N HIS A 5 -11.57 25.93 7.44
CA HIS A 5 -11.21 24.87 6.48
C HIS A 5 -9.79 24.34 6.70
N LEU A 6 -8.85 25.21 7.11
CA LEU A 6 -7.48 24.80 7.43
C LEU A 6 -7.45 23.86 8.65
N ILE A 7 -8.23 24.17 9.68
CA ILE A 7 -8.33 23.37 10.90
C ILE A 7 -8.92 21.99 10.59
N PHE A 8 -9.99 21.92 9.79
CA PHE A 8 -10.54 20.64 9.32
C PHE A 8 -9.54 19.84 8.49
N PHE A 9 -8.76 20.50 7.63
CA PHE A 9 -7.75 19.85 6.81
C PHE A 9 -6.61 19.26 7.65
N ILE A 10 -6.10 20.00 8.64
CA ILE A 10 -5.05 19.54 9.56
C ILE A 10 -5.54 18.38 10.42
N SER A 11 -6.76 18.49 10.96
CA SER A 11 -7.38 17.43 11.75
C SER A 11 -7.53 16.14 10.94
N PHE A 12 -8.07 16.23 9.72
CA PHE A 12 -8.29 15.05 8.88
C PHE A 12 -6.97 14.34 8.57
N PHE A 13 -5.95 15.07 8.10
CA PHE A 13 -4.64 14.46 7.77
C PHE A 13 -3.88 13.93 8.99
N GLY A 14 -4.02 14.56 10.17
CA GLY A 14 -3.33 14.14 11.39
C GLY A 14 -3.83 12.81 11.95
N PHE A 15 -5.11 12.46 11.78
CA PHE A 15 -5.65 11.19 12.31
C PHE A 15 -5.32 9.97 11.45
N PHE A 16 -5.09 10.11 10.14
CA PHE A 16 -4.82 8.97 9.26
C PHE A 16 -3.40 8.39 9.37
N THR A 17 -2.45 9.10 9.97
CA THR A 17 -1.05 8.67 10.05
C THR A 17 -0.75 7.75 11.24
N LEU A 18 -1.67 7.63 12.20
CA LEU A 18 -1.45 6.93 13.48
C LEU A 18 -1.67 5.40 13.44
N SER A 19 -2.22 4.84 12.35
CA SER A 19 -2.59 3.42 12.30
C SER A 19 -1.56 2.56 11.57
N ALA A 20 -0.32 2.54 12.05
CA ALA A 20 0.71 1.62 11.56
C ALA A 20 1.16 0.67 12.67
N ASN A 21 1.48 -0.57 12.31
CA ASN A 21 2.16 -1.46 13.25
C ASN A 21 3.58 -0.93 13.47
N GLU A 22 4.10 -1.09 14.68
CA GLU A 22 5.45 -0.65 15.08
C GLU A 22 6.21 -1.79 15.78
N ILE A 23 7.54 -1.79 15.69
CA ILE A 23 8.40 -2.72 16.42
C ILE A 23 9.11 -1.93 17.51
N ILE A 24 8.90 -2.35 18.75
CA ILE A 24 9.47 -1.72 19.93
C ILE A 24 10.47 -2.67 20.57
N LYS A 25 11.52 -2.12 21.18
CA LYS A 25 12.50 -2.85 21.97
C LYS A 25 12.42 -2.36 23.42
N ASP A 26 12.35 -3.27 24.37
CA ASP A 26 12.44 -2.92 25.80
C ASP A 26 13.89 -2.72 26.26
N SER A 27 14.06 -2.31 27.51
CA SER A 27 15.38 -2.16 28.16
C SER A 27 16.15 -3.49 28.29
N GLU A 28 15.43 -4.61 28.34
CA GLU A 28 15.99 -5.97 28.44
C GLU A 28 16.42 -6.55 27.08
N GLY A 29 16.11 -5.85 25.98
CA GLY A 29 16.39 -6.26 24.61
C GLY A 29 15.40 -7.25 24.01
N ASN A 30 14.23 -7.43 24.59
CA ASN A 30 13.11 -8.14 23.97
C ASN A 30 12.43 -7.24 22.93
N PHE A 31 11.90 -7.86 21.87
CA PHE A 31 11.19 -7.18 20.80
C PHE A 31 9.68 -7.40 20.92
N PHE A 32 8.91 -6.36 20.61
CA PHE A 32 7.45 -6.39 20.61
C PHE A 32 6.90 -5.80 19.32
N LEU A 33 5.84 -6.39 18.80
CA LEU A 33 5.03 -5.84 17.72
C LEU A 33 3.84 -5.11 18.35
N MET A 34 3.85 -3.77 18.28
CA MET A 34 2.70 -2.93 18.60
C MET A 34 1.79 -2.87 17.39
N LYS A 35 0.53 -3.29 17.55
CA LYS A 35 -0.47 -3.20 16.49
C LYS A 35 -1.12 -1.82 16.49
N SER A 36 -1.74 -1.46 15.36
CA SER A 36 -2.61 -0.28 15.25
C SER A 36 -3.72 -0.24 16.30
N ASP A 37 -4.16 -1.41 16.77
CA ASP A 37 -5.27 -1.54 17.73
C ASP A 37 -4.82 -1.33 19.19
N GLY A 38 -3.55 -0.95 19.41
CA GLY A 38 -2.96 -0.77 20.74
C GLY A 38 -2.59 -2.07 21.47
N THR A 39 -2.83 -3.23 20.85
CA THR A 39 -2.41 -4.52 21.41
C THR A 39 -0.93 -4.80 21.11
N PHE A 40 -0.28 -5.54 21.99
CA PHE A 40 1.14 -5.89 21.89
C PHE A 40 1.32 -7.39 21.74
N LEU A 41 2.26 -7.80 20.88
CA LEU A 41 2.70 -9.18 20.76
C LEU A 41 4.21 -9.27 20.98
N LYS A 42 4.63 -10.10 21.93
CA LYS A 42 6.06 -10.38 22.13
C LYS A 42 6.60 -11.17 20.94
N LEU A 43 7.68 -10.66 20.35
CA LEU A 43 8.41 -11.33 19.29
C LEU A 43 9.52 -12.20 19.88
N PRO A 44 9.87 -13.32 19.23
CA PRO A 44 11.03 -14.09 19.60
C PRO A 44 12.32 -13.26 19.44
N LYS A 45 13.43 -13.72 20.02
CA LYS A 45 14.72 -13.05 19.80
C LYS A 45 15.16 -13.27 18.34
N PRO A 46 15.59 -12.22 17.62
CA PRO A 46 16.11 -12.39 16.27
C PRO A 46 17.43 -13.17 16.31
N LYS A 47 17.75 -13.86 15.21
CA LYS A 47 19.04 -14.53 15.06
C LYS A 47 20.17 -13.49 15.10
N PRO A 48 21.38 -13.86 15.58
CA PRO A 48 22.52 -12.95 15.58
C PRO A 48 22.77 -12.39 14.17
N GLY A 49 22.93 -11.06 14.08
CA GLY A 49 23.08 -10.33 12.82
C GLY A 49 21.78 -9.95 12.11
N ASN A 50 20.61 -10.40 12.60
CA ASN A 50 19.31 -10.10 11.98
C ASN A 50 18.50 -9.11 12.81
N THR A 51 17.68 -8.30 12.13
CA THR A 51 16.75 -7.35 12.74
C THR A 51 15.35 -7.52 12.17
N TYR A 52 14.35 -7.09 12.93
CA TYR A 52 12.97 -7.04 12.46
C TYR A 52 12.73 -5.79 11.61
N VAL A 53 12.01 -5.94 10.51
CA VAL A 53 11.63 -4.83 9.62
C VAL A 53 10.16 -4.95 9.25
N ILE A 54 9.40 -3.86 9.43
CA ILE A 54 8.01 -3.79 9.01
C ILE A 54 7.96 -3.56 7.51
N LYS A 55 7.59 -4.60 6.75
CA LYS A 55 7.41 -4.47 5.32
C LYS A 55 6.07 -3.82 5.03
N LYS A 56 6.09 -2.70 4.29
CA LYS A 56 4.87 -2.12 3.72
C LYS A 56 4.20 -3.16 2.83
N ARG A 57 2.92 -3.45 3.08
CA ARG A 57 2.14 -4.31 2.20
C ARG A 57 2.00 -3.62 0.85
N ILE A 58 2.64 -4.17 -0.17
CA ILE A 58 2.39 -3.76 -1.55
C ILE A 58 1.05 -4.37 -1.94
N ILE A 59 -0.01 -3.57 -1.86
CA ILE A 59 -1.28 -3.94 -2.49
C ILE A 59 -1.00 -3.80 -3.98
N ASN A 60 -0.72 -4.93 -4.64
CA ASN A 60 -0.78 -4.99 -6.09
C ASN A 60 -2.19 -4.55 -6.44
N LYS A 61 -2.37 -3.30 -6.89
CA LYS A 61 -3.62 -2.87 -7.52
C LYS A 61 -3.90 -3.95 -8.54
N ILE A 62 -4.95 -4.74 -8.30
CA ILE A 62 -5.47 -5.67 -9.27
C ILE A 62 -5.63 -4.81 -10.51
N LYS A 63 -4.81 -5.04 -11.53
CA LYS A 63 -5.00 -4.37 -12.82
C LYS A 63 -6.45 -4.69 -13.14
N GLU A 64 -7.32 -3.69 -13.16
CA GLU A 64 -8.72 -3.81 -13.56
C GLU A 64 -8.71 -4.46 -14.94
N LYS A 65 -8.72 -5.79 -14.97
CA LYS A 65 -8.59 -6.53 -16.22
C LYS A 65 -9.94 -6.71 -16.89
N ASP A 66 -11.02 -6.47 -16.16
CA ASP A 66 -12.36 -6.59 -16.70
C ASP A 66 -13.20 -5.41 -16.24
N SER A 67 -12.92 -4.23 -16.81
CA SER A 67 -13.98 -3.24 -16.93
C SER A 67 -15.08 -3.89 -17.78
N ILE A 68 -16.26 -4.08 -17.20
CA ILE A 68 -17.45 -4.69 -17.82
C ILE A 68 -17.72 -4.09 -19.23
N PHE A 69 -17.30 -2.85 -19.45
CA PHE A 69 -17.27 -2.19 -20.75
C PHE A 69 -15.90 -2.32 -21.42
N GLN A 70 -15.67 -3.42 -22.15
CA GLN A 70 -14.52 -3.52 -23.05
C GLN A 70 -14.82 -2.75 -24.34
N ARG A 71 -14.10 -1.65 -24.59
CA ARG A 71 -14.23 -0.90 -25.84
C ARG A 71 -13.69 -1.76 -26.99
N THR A 72 -14.53 -2.08 -27.97
CA THR A 72 -14.15 -2.87 -29.15
C THR A 72 -13.01 -2.20 -29.90
N LYS A 73 -11.85 -2.86 -29.95
CA LYS A 73 -10.70 -2.38 -30.74
C LYS A 73 -10.99 -2.61 -32.22
N LYS A 74 -11.10 -1.51 -32.99
CA LYS A 74 -11.24 -1.58 -34.46
C LYS A 74 -9.99 -2.23 -35.06
N LYS A 75 -10.16 -3.32 -35.83
CA LYS A 75 -9.05 -3.94 -36.56
C LYS A 75 -8.72 -3.06 -37.77
N ALA A 76 -7.45 -2.66 -37.91
CA ALA A 76 -6.98 -1.99 -39.12
C ALA A 76 -7.02 -2.97 -40.31
N ARG A 77 -7.48 -2.49 -41.47
CA ARG A 77 -7.46 -3.27 -42.71
C ARG A 77 -6.00 -3.49 -43.12
N LYS A 78 -5.54 -4.74 -43.16
CA LYS A 78 -4.22 -5.06 -43.73
C LYS A 78 -4.29 -4.81 -45.23
N ARG A 79 -3.41 -3.95 -45.76
CA ARG A 79 -3.19 -3.84 -47.21
C ARG A 79 -2.47 -5.11 -47.66
N THR A 80 -3.12 -5.89 -48.50
CA THR A 80 -2.52 -7.04 -49.18
C THR A 80 -1.94 -6.56 -50.50
N ASN A 81 -0.66 -6.85 -50.78
CA ASN A 81 -0.04 -6.58 -52.09
C ASN A 81 -0.44 -7.63 -53.14
N GLN A 82 -1.61 -8.24 -53.00
CA GLN A 82 -2.17 -9.19 -53.96
C GLN A 82 -2.96 -8.39 -55.00
N GLY A 83 -2.22 -7.77 -55.90
CA GLY A 83 -2.73 -6.95 -56.99
C GLY A 83 -1.77 -6.97 -58.17
N PHE A 84 -2.00 -7.97 -59.02
CA PHE A 84 -1.69 -8.14 -60.44
C PHE A 84 -0.24 -8.10 -60.96
N ARG A 85 -0.03 -9.03 -61.91
CA ARG A 85 1.18 -9.32 -62.69
C ARG A 85 1.69 -8.13 -63.46
#